data_AF-A0A967LID6-F1
#
_entry.id   AF-A0A967LID6-F1
#
_cell.length_a   1.000
_cell.length_b   1.000
_cell.length_c   1.000
_cell.angle_alpha   90.00
_cell.angle_beta   90.00
_cell.angle_gamma   90.00
#
_symmetry.space_group_name_H-M   'P 1'
#
loop_
_entity.id
_entity.type
_entity.pdbx_description
1 polymer ?
#
loop_
_entity_poly.entity_id
_entity_poly.type
_entity_poly.pdbx_seq_one_letter_code
_entity_poly.pdbx_strand_id
1 'polypeptide(L)' 'MALEADGYDREVGEAWSVVIKGDAERLESFSDIERTEQLPLPEWTGHPKQWFVRVYPREISGRRFVRGANTA' A
#
# COMPACT_ATOMS: atom_id res chain seq x y z
N MET A 1 -0.71 13.12 4.39
CA MET A 1 -0.53 11.70 4.77
C MET A 1 0.64 11.12 3.96
N ALA A 2 1.27 10.04 4.44
CA ALA A 2 2.08 9.17 3.62
C ALA A 2 1.60 7.71 3.73
N LEU A 3 1.62 6.98 2.62
CA LEU A 3 1.40 5.53 2.54
C LEU A 3 2.69 4.90 2.02
N GLU A 4 3.12 3.81 2.66
CA GLU A 4 4.30 3.05 2.24
C GLU A 4 3.91 1.61 1.91
N ALA A 5 4.55 1.07 0.88
CA ALA A 5 4.54 -0.34 0.58
C ALA A 5 5.97 -0.78 0.26
N ASP A 6 6.32 -1.97 0.73
CA ASP A 6 7.66 -2.53 0.62
C ASP A 6 7.58 -4.03 0.33
N GLY A 7 8.62 -4.54 -0.32
CA GLY A 7 8.68 -5.93 -0.71
C GLY A 7 10.12 -6.41 -0.84
N TYR A 8 10.29 -7.71 -0.64
CA TYR A 8 11.57 -8.39 -0.79
C TYR A 8 11.38 -9.70 -1.53
N ASP A 9 12.05 -9.83 -2.66
CA ASP A 9 12.13 -11.08 -3.41
C ASP A 9 13.38 -11.84 -2.97
N ARG A 10 13.15 -13.01 -2.37
CA ARG A 10 14.20 -13.87 -1.82
C ARG A 10 14.99 -14.60 -2.90
N GLU A 11 14.40 -14.87 -4.06
CA GLU A 11 15.04 -15.63 -5.13
C GLU A 11 16.08 -14.78 -5.84
N VAL A 12 15.76 -13.50 -6.09
CA VAL A 12 16.66 -12.54 -6.75
C VAL A 12 17.45 -11.66 -5.77
N GLY A 13 17.12 -11.68 -4.47
CA GLY A 13 17.83 -10.92 -3.44
C GLY A 13 17.59 -9.41 -3.49
N GLU A 14 16.51 -8.97 -4.14
CA GLU A 14 16.17 -7.55 -4.31
C GLU A 14 15.04 -7.12 -3.40
N ALA A 15 15.18 -5.93 -2.83
CA ALA A 15 14.14 -5.26 -2.08
C ALA A 15 13.70 -3.97 -2.80
N TRP A 16 12.47 -3.56 -2.51
CA TRP A 16 11.93 -2.28 -2.95
C TRP A 16 11.09 -1.65 -1.83
N SER A 17 11.00 -0.32 -1.87
CA SER A 17 10.05 0.48 -1.08
C SER A 17 9.49 1.58 -1.98
N VAL A 18 8.18 1.82 -1.86
CA VAL A 18 7.44 2.88 -2.53
C VAL A 18 6.73 3.70 -1.46
N VAL A 19 6.97 5.01 -1.49
CA VAL A 19 6.31 5.97 -0.60
C VAL A 19 5.45 6.91 -1.43
N ILE A 20 4.17 6.99 -1.08
CA ILE A 20 3.20 7.92 -1.63
C ILE A 20 2.94 9.01 -0.59
N LYS A 21 3.11 10.28 -0.98
CA LYS A 21 2.67 11.44 -0.18
C LYS A 21 1.49 12.09 -0.86
N GLY A 22 0.47 12.40 -0.08
CA GLY A 22 -0.74 12.99 -0.62
C GLY A 22 -1.83 13.20 0.41
N ASP A 23 -3.02 13.39 -0.11
CA ASP A 23 -4.25 13.48 0.67
C ASP A 23 -4.89 12.10 0.77
N ALA A 24 -5.64 11.91 1.85
CA ALA A 24 -6.43 10.72 2.05
C ALA A 24 -7.82 11.11 2.50
N GLU A 25 -8.80 10.45 1.90
CA GLU A 25 -10.21 10.70 2.10
C GLU A 25 -10.87 9.37 2.48
N ARG A 26 -11.55 9.35 3.63
CA ARG A 26 -12.43 8.23 3.96
C ARG A 26 -13.64 8.28 3.03
N LEU A 27 -13.97 7.16 2.40
CA LEU A 27 -15.19 7.09 1.60
C LEU A 27 -16.41 7.12 2.53
N GLU A 28 -17.29 8.10 2.31
CA GLU A 28 -18.53 8.25 3.09
C GLU A 28 -19.79 7.94 2.27
N SER A 29 -19.71 8.02 0.93
CA SER A 29 -20.84 7.71 0.06
C SER A 29 -21.05 6.21 -0.07
N PHE A 30 -22.29 5.76 0.09
CA PHE A 30 -22.68 4.36 -0.14
C PHE A 30 -22.31 3.87 -1.53
N SER A 31 -22.50 4.68 -2.57
CA SER A 31 -22.17 4.26 -3.95
C SER A 31 -20.68 4.06 -4.17
N ASP A 32 -19.83 4.87 -3.52
CA ASP A 32 -18.38 4.72 -3.59
C ASP A 32 -17.93 3.47 -2.81
N ILE A 33 -18.55 3.21 -1.65
CA ILE A 33 -18.28 2.02 -0.84
C ILE A 33 -18.66 0.75 -1.61
N GLU A 34 -19.88 0.63 -2.12
CA GLU A 34 -20.35 -0.53 -2.90
C GLU A 34 -19.43 -0.81 -4.10
N ARG A 35 -19.00 0.23 -4.82
CA ARG A 35 -18.06 0.08 -5.93
C ARG A 35 -16.69 -0.44 -5.46
N THR A 36 -16.23 0.02 -4.30
CA THR A 36 -14.92 -0.35 -3.75
C THR A 36 -14.92 -1.79 -3.22
N GLU A 37 -16.04 -2.27 -2.68
CA GLU A 37 -16.20 -3.67 -2.26
C GLU A 37 -16.03 -4.68 -3.40
N GLN A 38 -16.23 -4.27 -4.65
CA GLN A 38 -16.01 -5.12 -5.82
C GLN A 38 -14.52 -5.26 -6.20
N LEU A 39 -13.62 -4.49 -5.58
CA LEU A 39 -12.19 -4.57 -5.84
C LEU A 39 -11.57 -5.75 -5.06
N PRO A 40 -10.57 -6.44 -5.63
CA PRO A 40 -9.84 -7.49 -4.93
C PRO A 40 -8.85 -6.87 -3.93
N LEU A 41 -9.39 -6.34 -2.83
CA LEU A 41 -8.63 -5.75 -1.73
C LEU A 41 -8.54 -6.78 -0.59
N PRO A 42 -7.55 -7.69 -0.61
CA PRO A 42 -7.43 -8.71 0.42
C PRO A 42 -7.17 -8.06 1.78
N GLU A 43 -7.99 -8.41 2.77
CA GLU A 43 -7.76 -7.99 4.15
C GLU A 43 -6.65 -8.84 4.77
N TRP A 44 -5.68 -8.19 5.44
CA TRP A 44 -4.67 -8.91 6.24
C TRP A 44 -5.23 -9.47 7.55
N THR A 45 -6.45 -9.06 7.92
CA THR A 45 -7.12 -9.44 9.16
C THR A 45 -8.46 -10.09 8.81
N GLY A 46 -8.86 -11.16 9.49
CA GLY A 46 -10.17 -11.81 9.25
C GLY A 46 -11.37 -11.08 9.86
N HIS A 47 -11.23 -9.80 10.21
CA HIS A 47 -12.30 -9.00 10.79
C HIS A 47 -12.77 -7.95 9.78
N PRO A 48 -14.09 -7.70 9.66
CA PRO A 48 -14.61 -6.72 8.72
C PRO A 48 -13.96 -5.34 8.94
N LYS A 49 -13.31 -4.80 7.90
CA LYS A 49 -12.82 -3.42 7.92
C LYS A 49 -14.02 -2.48 7.81
N GLN A 50 -14.07 -1.48 8.68
CA GLN A 50 -15.22 -0.57 8.74
C GLN A 50 -15.19 0.52 7.67
N TRP A 51 -14.02 0.83 7.11
CA TRP A 51 -13.84 2.00 6.24
C TRP A 51 -12.88 1.73 5.09
N PHE A 52 -13.23 2.26 3.93
CA PHE A 52 -12.30 2.45 2.82
C PHE A 52 -11.69 3.85 2.86
N VAL A 53 -10.42 3.95 2.46
CA VAL A 53 -9.70 5.22 2.34
C VAL A 53 -9.14 5.33 0.93
N ARG A 54 -9.51 6.40 0.23
CA ARG A 54 -8.95 6.76 -1.08
C ARG A 54 -7.75 7.67 -0.86
N VAL A 55 -6.64 7.34 -1.49
CA VAL A 55 -5.42 8.16 -1.45
C VAL A 55 -5.29 8.92 -2.77
N TYR A 56 -5.14 10.24 -2.70
CA TYR A 56 -4.85 11.11 -3.84
C TYR A 56 -3.36 11.47 -3.81
N PRO A 57 -2.52 10.80 -4.63
CA PRO A 57 -1.08 11.01 -4.61
C PRO A 57 -0.73 12.41 -5.15
N ARG A 58 0.14 13.13 -4.42
CA ARG A 58 0.82 14.33 -4.92
C ARG A 58 2.27 14.05 -5.30
N GLU A 59 2.91 13.12 -4.60
CA GLU A 59 4.26 12.66 -4.88
C GLU A 59 4.31 11.15 -4.69
N ILE A 60 4.95 10.47 -5.63
CA ILE A 60 5.25 9.04 -5.54
C ILE A 60 6.75 8.90 -5.72
N SER A 61 7.40 8.24 -4.77
CA SER A 61 8.82 7.94 -4.82
C SER A 61 9.03 6.45 -4.61
N GLY A 62 10.05 5.88 -5.25
CA GLY A 62 10.37 4.47 -5.15
C GLY A 62 11.86 4.22 -5.20
N ARG A 63 12.32 3.21 -4.45
CA ARG A 63 13.71 2.75 -4.46
C ARG A 63 13.72 1.23 -4.62
N ARG A 64 14.66 0.74 -5.41
CA ARG A 64 15.01 -0.67 -5.52
C ARG A 64 16.49 -0.84 -5.17
N PHE A 65 16.81 -1.88 -4.43
CA PHE A 65 18.18 -2.13 -3.97
C PHE A 65 18.40 -3.62 -3.70
N VAL A 66 19.61 -4.10 -3.93
CA VAL A 66 20.03 -5.44 -3.52
C VAL A 66 20.25 -5.43 -2.01
N ARG A 67 19.69 -6.40 -1.28
CA ARG A 67 19.95 -6.51 0.15
C ARG A 67 21.39 -6.99 0.34
N GLY A 68 22.26 -6.12 0.86
CA GLY A 68 23.63 -6.50 1.18
C GLY A 68 23.66 -7.70 2.13
N ALA A 69 24.55 -8.67 1.87
CA ALA A 69 24.80 -9.75 2.81
C ALA A 69 25.26 -9.13 4.14
N ASN A 70 24.54 -9.39 5.23
CA ASN A 70 24.96 -8.97 6.56
C ASN A 70 26.12 -9.86 6.98
N THR A 71 27.35 -9.51 6.62
CA THR A 71 28.54 -10.17 7.15
C THR A 71 28.82 -9.56 8.52
N ALA A 72 28.27 -10.21 9.55
CA ALA A 72 28.79 -10.11 10.92
C ALA A 72 29.92 -11.14 11.09
#